data_AF-A0A7X8RB62-F1
#
_entry.id   AF-A0A7X8RB62-F1
#
_cell.length_a   1.000
_cell.length_b   1.000
_cell.length_c   1.000
_cell.angle_alpha   90.00
_cell.angle_beta   90.00
_cell.angle_gamma   90.00
#
_symmetry.space_group_name_H-M   'P 1'
#
loop_
_entity.id
_entity.type
_entity.pdbx_description
1 polymer ?
#
loop_
_entity_poly.entity_id
_entity_poly.type
_entity_poly.pdbx_seq_one_letter_code
_entity_poly.pdbx_strand_id
1 'polypeptide(L)'
;MNCPQCKQRLTSQSLTCANCGYDINSANWVLLTKVYPPNDLVIESLLISYGILHKMIRHDIPQMPVTVGPLAEVKVMVPEQVLSEAQALLEEMSQESE
;
A
#
# COMPACT_ATOMS: atom_id res chain seq x y z
N MET A 1 -7.55 -0.51 8.71
CA MET A 1 -7.83 -0.26 7.28
C MET A 1 -9.31 0.04 7.09
N ASN A 2 -9.60 0.96 6.18
CA ASN A 2 -10.93 1.46 5.87
C ASN A 2 -11.41 0.86 4.56
N CYS A 3 -12.72 0.69 4.43
CA CYS A 3 -13.34 0.22 3.21
C CYS A 3 -13.11 1.28 2.11
N PRO A 4 -12.57 0.89 0.94
CA PRO A 4 -12.29 1.85 -0.13
C PRO A 4 -13.58 2.50 -0.68
N GLN A 5 -14.73 1.85 -0.53
CA GLN A 5 -16.01 2.32 -1.05
C GLN A 5 -16.82 3.17 -0.07
N CYS A 6 -16.95 2.76 1.20
CA CYS A 6 -17.79 3.45 2.18
C CYS A 6 -17.02 4.11 3.33
N LYS A 7 -15.67 4.04 3.30
CA LYS A 7 -14.73 4.60 4.29
C LYS A 7 -14.90 4.08 5.73
N GLN A 8 -15.85 3.17 5.99
CA GLN A 8 -16.01 2.53 7.29
C GLN A 8 -14.83 1.62 7.62
N ARG A 9 -14.48 1.54 8.90
CA ARG A 9 -13.41 0.68 9.39
C ARG A 9 -13.75 -0.79 9.12
N LEU A 10 -12.85 -1.49 8.43
CA LEU A 10 -12.97 -2.93 8.20
C LEU A 10 -12.57 -3.69 9.47
N THR A 11 -13.38 -4.66 9.89
CA THR A 11 -13.01 -5.62 10.91
C THR A 11 -12.02 -6.62 10.31
N SER A 12 -10.88 -6.85 10.98
CA SER A 12 -9.75 -7.64 10.47
C SER A 12 -10.07 -9.10 10.10
N GLN A 13 -11.27 -9.58 10.42
CA GLN A 13 -11.71 -10.96 10.19
C GLN A 13 -12.66 -11.10 8.99
N SER A 14 -13.10 -10.00 8.38
CA SER A 14 -14.03 -10.03 7.24
C SER A 14 -13.39 -9.44 5.99
N LEU A 15 -13.31 -10.24 4.94
CA LEU A 15 -12.89 -9.81 3.61
C LEU A 15 -13.98 -9.00 2.89
N THR A 16 -15.21 -9.03 3.41
CA THR A 16 -16.34 -8.27 2.91
C THR A 16 -16.74 -7.19 3.91
N CYS A 17 -16.98 -5.98 3.43
CA CYS A 17 -17.42 -4.86 4.26
C CYS A 17 -18.86 -5.10 4.76
N ALA A 18 -19.04 -5.21 6.08
CA ALA A 18 -20.37 -5.38 6.68
C ALA A 18 -21.33 -4.19 6.44
N ASN A 19 -20.81 -3.01 6.10
CA ASN A 19 -21.62 -1.81 5.90
C ASN A 19 -22.11 -1.64 4.45
N CYS A 20 -21.29 -1.99 3.44
CA CYS A 20 -21.63 -1.75 2.04
C CYS A 20 -21.56 -2.99 1.14
N GLY A 21 -21.14 -4.14 1.68
CA GLY A 21 -21.00 -5.39 0.91
C GLY A 21 -19.76 -5.47 0.01
N TYR A 22 -18.87 -4.48 0.03
CA TYR A 22 -17.65 -4.49 -0.79
C TYR A 22 -16.74 -5.67 -0.43
N ASP A 23 -16.41 -6.52 -1.40
CA ASP A 23 -15.47 -7.63 -1.24
C ASP A 23 -14.05 -7.21 -1.64
N ILE A 24 -13.14 -7.26 -0.68
CA ILE A 24 -11.72 -6.92 -0.84
C ILE A 24 -11.02 -7.88 -1.82
N ASN A 25 -11.48 -9.13 -1.95
CA ASN A 25 -10.89 -10.07 -2.91
C ASN A 25 -11.22 -9.71 -4.35
N SER A 26 -12.40 -9.12 -4.57
CA SER A 26 -12.82 -8.63 -5.88
C SER A 26 -12.19 -7.28 -6.26
N ALA A 27 -11.43 -6.67 -5.36
CA ALA A 27 -10.79 -5.38 -5.60
C ALA A 27 -9.80 -5.46 -6.76
N ASN A 28 -9.86 -4.49 -7.67
CA ASN A 28 -8.84 -4.29 -8.67
C ASN A 28 -7.62 -3.62 -8.03
N TRP A 29 -6.51 -4.35 -7.91
CA TRP A 29 -5.28 -3.88 -7.28
C TRP A 29 -4.40 -3.22 -8.34
N VAL A 30 -4.14 -1.93 -8.15
CA VAL A 30 -3.31 -1.12 -9.04
C VAL A 30 -2.00 -0.75 -8.34
N LEU A 31 -0.94 -0.60 -9.11
CA LEU A 31 0.37 -0.18 -8.60
C LEU A 31 0.30 1.30 -8.20
N LEU A 32 0.56 1.58 -6.91
CA LEU A 32 0.69 2.94 -6.40
C LEU A 32 2.09 3.48 -6.69
N THR A 33 3.11 2.77 -6.21
CA THR A 33 4.51 3.18 -6.36
C THR A 33 5.47 1.99 -6.20
N LYS A 34 6.71 2.18 -6.65
CA LYS A 34 7.84 1.28 -6.48
C LYS A 34 8.85 1.95 -5.57
N VAL A 35 9.19 1.29 -4.47
CA VAL A 35 10.07 1.84 -3.44
C VAL A 35 11.13 0.83 -3.05
N TYR A 36 12.23 1.33 -2.53
CA TYR A 36 13.36 0.53 -2.09
C TYR A 36 13.52 0.68 -0.58
N PRO A 37 13.92 -0.38 0.15
CA PRO A 37 14.23 -0.27 1.57
C PRO A 37 15.27 0.82 1.86
N PRO A 38 15.13 1.61 2.94
CA PRO A 38 14.10 1.49 3.99
C PRO A 38 12.81 2.28 3.71
N ASN A 39 12.68 2.93 2.55
CA ASN A 39 11.54 3.81 2.26
C ASN A 39 10.21 3.06 2.18
N ASP A 40 10.23 1.75 1.92
CA ASP A 40 9.04 0.90 1.95
C ASP A 40 8.33 0.93 3.30
N LEU A 41 9.08 0.98 4.40
CA LEU A 41 8.54 1.06 5.76
C LEU A 41 7.85 2.39 6.05
N VAL A 42 8.41 3.49 5.54
CA VAL A 42 7.83 4.84 5.71
C VAL A 42 6.48 4.91 5.03
N ILE A 43 6.41 4.42 3.79
CA ILE A 43 5.21 4.42 2.97
C ILE A 43 4.14 3.49 3.56
N GLU A 44 4.53 2.30 4.03
CA GLU A 44 3.63 1.36 4.71
C GLU A 44 3.03 1.99 5.98
N SER A 45 3.87 2.61 6.81
CA SER A 45 3.43 3.28 8.04
C SER A 45 2.43 4.41 7.75
N LEU A 46 2.69 5.21 6.71
CA LEU A 46 1.77 6.27 6.28
C LEU A 46 0.41 5.71 5.86
N LEU A 47 0.40 4.73 4.96
CA LEU A 47 -0.83 4.12 4.47
C LEU A 47 -1.64 3.49 5.62
N ILE A 48 -0.96 2.89 6.60
CA ILE A 48 -1.60 2.36 7.82
C ILE A 48 -2.22 3.50 8.65
N SER A 49 -1.49 4.61 8.85
CA SER A 49 -1.94 5.76 9.65
C SER A 49 -3.21 6.40 9.08
N TYR A 50 -3.27 6.56 7.75
CA TYR A 50 -4.45 7.06 7.04
C TYR A 50 -5.54 5.99 6.85
N GLY A 51 -5.28 4.75 7.28
CA GLY A 51 -6.21 3.64 7.18
C GLY A 51 -6.45 3.17 5.74
N ILE A 52 -5.55 3.48 4.81
CA ILE A 52 -5.66 3.06 3.41
C ILE A 52 -5.36 1.58 3.27
N LEU A 53 -6.25 0.89 2.55
CA LEU A 53 -6.07 -0.51 2.20
C LEU A 53 -4.94 -0.64 1.16
N HIS A 54 -3.92 -1.44 1.48
CA HIS A 54 -2.73 -1.61 0.64
C HIS A 54 -2.20 -3.04 0.69
N LYS A 55 -1.36 -3.38 -0.29
CA LYS A 55 -0.60 -4.64 -0.38
C LYS A 55 0.85 -4.32 -0.74
N MET A 56 1.79 -4.90 0.00
CA MET A 56 3.23 -4.79 -0.26
C MET A 56 3.71 -6.08 -0.93
N ILE A 57 4.24 -5.99 -2.16
CA ILE A 57 4.86 -7.12 -2.86
C ILE A 57 6.37 -6.90 -2.85
N ARG A 58 7.07 -7.65 -1.99
CA ARG A 58 8.53 -7.65 -1.88
C ARG A 58 9.08 -8.74 -2.81
N HIS A 59 10.00 -8.39 -3.70
CA HIS A 59 10.75 -9.39 -4.46
C HIS A 59 12.01 -9.74 -3.68
N ASP A 60 12.02 -10.85 -2.95
CA ASP A 60 13.23 -11.38 -2.36
C ASP A 60 14.19 -11.84 -3.47
N ILE A 61 15.35 -11.21 -3.54
CA ILE A 61 16.44 -11.69 -4.39
C ILE A 61 17.05 -12.89 -3.65
N PRO A 62 17.10 -14.10 -4.25
CA PRO A 62 17.68 -15.27 -3.60
C PRO A 62 19.13 -14.96 -3.18
N GLN A 63 19.43 -15.18 -1.91
CA GLN A 63 20.71 -14.88 -1.28
C GLN A 63 21.82 -15.81 -1.79
N MET A 64 22.40 -15.49 -2.95
CA MET A 64 23.74 -15.92 -3.36
C MET A 64 24.76 -14.96 -2.69
N PRO A 65 26.00 -15.39 -2.38
CA PRO A 65 26.84 -14.74 -1.40
C PRO A 65 27.24 -13.33 -1.86
N VAL A 66 26.81 -12.31 -1.10
CA VAL A 66 27.37 -10.95 -1.02
C VAL A 66 27.92 -10.37 -2.33
N THR A 67 27.04 -10.14 -3.30
CA THR A 67 27.22 -9.03 -4.23
C THR A 67 26.25 -7.95 -3.80
N VAL A 68 26.74 -6.78 -3.38
CA VAL A 68 25.96 -5.58 -3.08
C VAL A 68 25.17 -5.20 -4.33
N GLY A 69 24.00 -5.81 -4.49
CA GLY A 69 23.06 -5.55 -5.56
C GLY A 69 22.15 -4.38 -5.18
N PRO A 70 21.53 -3.70 -6.16
CA PRO A 70 20.53 -2.70 -5.87
C PRO A 70 19.44 -3.32 -4.97
N LEU A 71 19.06 -2.58 -3.93
CA LEU A 71 18.09 -2.99 -2.92
C LEU A 71 16.84 -3.62 -3.58
N ALA A 72 16.23 -4.61 -2.91
CA ALA A 72 15.04 -5.29 -3.44
C ALA A 72 13.90 -4.29 -3.69
N GLU A 73 13.38 -4.21 -4.93
CA GLU A 73 12.24 -3.36 -5.27
C GLU A 73 10.98 -3.90 -4.56
N VAL A 74 10.30 -3.01 -3.84
CA VAL A 74 9.01 -3.27 -3.20
C VAL A 74 7.92 -2.54 -3.97
N LYS A 75 6.93 -3.29 -4.44
CA LYS A 75 5.76 -2.74 -5.14
C LYS A 75 4.64 -2.51 -4.13
N VAL A 76 4.21 -1.27 -4.00
CA VAL A 76 3.07 -0.87 -3.19
C VAL A 76 1.84 -0.86 -4.07
N MET A 77 0.81 -1.63 -3.71
CA MET A 77 -0.43 -1.73 -4.45
C MET A 77 -1.60 -1.30 -3.59
N VAL A 78 -2.59 -0.65 -4.20
CA VAL A 78 -3.83 -0.21 -3.55
C VAL A 78 -5.04 -0.54 -4.43
N PRO A 79 -6.25 -0.66 -3.89
CA PRO A 79 -7.45 -0.72 -4.70
C PRO A 79 -7.59 0.54 -5.56
N GLU A 80 -8.02 0.37 -6.81
CA GLU A 80 -8.20 1.47 -7.78
C GLU A 80 -9.03 2.63 -7.21
N GLN A 81 -10.03 2.33 -6.38
CA GLN A 81 -10.93 3.33 -5.77
C GLN A 81 -10.22 4.30 -4.81
N VAL A 82 -9.07 3.91 -4.27
CA VAL A 82 -8.27 4.74 -3.34
C VAL A 82 -6.93 5.15 -3.94
N LEU A 83 -6.70 4.87 -5.23
CA LEU A 83 -5.46 5.23 -5.91
C LEU A 83 -5.19 6.73 -5.84
N SER A 84 -6.17 7.55 -6.24
CA SER A 84 -6.00 9.02 -6.27
C SER A 84 -5.77 9.61 -4.87
N GLU A 85 -6.45 9.06 -3.86
CA GLU A 85 -6.25 9.47 -2.45
C GLU A 85 -4.84 9.11 -1.98
N ALA A 86 -4.39 7.88 -2.25
CA ALA A 86 -3.06 7.44 -1.88
C ALA A 86 -1.96 8.19 -2.62
N GLN A 87 -2.18 8.55 -3.90
CA GLN A 87 -1.23 9.36 -4.67
C GLN A 87 -1.08 10.77 -4.09
N ALA A 88 -2.19 11.44 -3.79
CA ALA A 88 -2.17 12.78 -3.20
C ALA A 88 -1.38 12.81 -1.88
N LEU A 89 -1.56 11.81 -1.01
CA LEU A 89 -0.80 11.71 0.25
C LEU A 89 0.71 11.54 0.05
N LEU A 90 1.12 10.79 -0.97
CA LEU A 90 2.54 10.63 -1.28
C LEU A 90 3.16 11.91 -1.85
N GLU A 91 2.40 12.66 -2.64
CA GLU A 91 2.82 13.96 -3.16
C GLU A 91 2.98 14.99 -2.04
N GLU A 92 2.02 15.06 -1.10
CA GLU A 92 2.10 15.97 0.06
C GLU A 92 3.36 15.73 0.89
N MET A 93 3.68 14.47 1.21
CA MET A 93 4.93 14.13 1.92
C MET A 93 6.19 14.50 1.15
N SER A 94 6.15 14.47 -0.18
CA SER A 94 7.31 14.80 -1.01
C SER A 94 7.58 16.31 -1.02
N GLN A 95 6.55 17.14 -0.82
CA GLN A 95 6.64 18.60 -0.83
C GLN A 95 7.06 19.20 0.53
N GLU A 96 6.88 18.48 1.64
CA GLU A 96 7.35 18.91 2.98
C GLU A 96 8.89 18.90 3.15
N SER A 97 9.64 18.54 2.10
CA SER A 97 11.11 18.42 2.11
C SER A 97 11.85 19.58 1.42
N GLU A 98 11.18 20.67 1.06
CA GLU A 98 11.77 21.87 0.42
C GLU A 98 11.95 23.07 1.36
#